data_AF-A0A929PPD2-F1
#
_entry.id   AF-A0A929PPD2-F1
#
_cell.length_a   1.000
_cell.length_b   1.000
_cell.length_c   1.000
_cell.angle_alpha   90.00
_cell.angle_beta   90.00
_cell.angle_gamma   90.00
#
_symmetry.space_group_name_H-M   'P 1'
#
loop_
_entity.id
_entity.type
_entity.pdbx_description
1 polymer ?
#
loop_
_entity_poly.entity_id
_entity_poly.type
_entity_poly.pdbx_seq_one_letter_code
_entity_poly.pdbx_strand_id
1 'polypeptide(L)' 'MADNKTKQDGRDDSKIDANDSSEVAYAAKQFGVTSAEIKAAIEAVGNSRAAVKKHLGGK' A
#
# COMPACT_ATOMS: atom_id res chain seq x y z
N MET A 1 -32.52 11.29 -3.08
CA MET A 1 -31.39 10.68 -2.33
C MET A 1 -30.14 10.98 -3.13
N ALA A 2 -29.24 11.81 -2.60
CA ALA A 2 -27.99 12.16 -3.28
C ALA A 2 -26.90 11.25 -2.74
N ASP A 3 -26.41 10.35 -3.59
CA ASP A 3 -25.24 9.53 -3.30
C ASP A 3 -24.04 10.45 -3.11
N ASN A 4 -23.71 10.76 -1.85
CA ASN A 4 -22.46 11.41 -1.49
C ASN A 4 -21.30 10.45 -1.77
N LYS A 5 -20.89 10.36 -3.04
CA LYS A 5 -19.67 9.68 -3.52
C LYS A 5 -18.38 10.35 -3.04
N THR A 6 -18.47 11.36 -2.19
CA THR A 6 -17.34 12.07 -1.56
C THR A 6 -16.90 11.45 -0.24
N LYS A 7 -17.62 10.44 0.26
CA LYS A 7 -17.06 9.49 1.23
C LYS A 7 -16.32 8.39 0.49
N GLN A 8 -15.25 8.78 -0.19
CA GLN A 8 -14.17 7.84 -0.46
C GLN A 8 -13.58 7.57 0.93
N ASP A 9 -14.16 6.62 1.66
CA ASP A 9 -13.64 6.17 2.94
C ASP A 9 -12.18 5.81 2.66
N GLY A 10 -11.24 6.66 3.06
CA GLY A 10 -9.80 6.54 2.76
C GLY A 10 -9.14 5.31 3.37
N ARG A 11 -9.96 4.32 3.78
CA ARG A 11 -9.59 3.02 4.30
C ARG A 11 -9.23 2.05 3.18
N ASP A 12 -9.85 2.12 2.00
CA ASP A 12 -9.54 1.15 0.93
C ASP A 12 -8.20 1.42 0.24
N ASP A 13 -7.87 2.68 -0.09
CA ASP A 13 -6.57 3.03 -0.72
C ASP A 13 -5.36 2.99 0.25
N SER A 14 -5.61 2.70 1.53
CA SER A 14 -4.58 2.74 2.58
C SER A 14 -3.80 1.44 2.73
N LYS A 15 -4.22 0.37 2.06
CA LYS A 15 -3.60 -0.96 2.15
C LYS A 15 -3.02 -1.40 0.80
N ILE A 16 -2.12 -2.38 0.85
CA ILE A 16 -1.54 -3.04 -0.32
C ILE A 16 -1.84 -4.52 -0.16
N ASP A 17 -2.67 -5.12 -1.02
CA ASP A 17 -2.85 -6.56 -0.98
C ASP A 17 -1.59 -7.26 -1.49
N ALA A 18 -0.90 -7.98 -0.61
CA ALA A 18 0.30 -8.73 -0.97
C ALA A 18 0.01 -9.91 -1.93
N ASN A 19 -1.25 -10.35 -2.00
CA ASN A 19 -1.69 -11.40 -2.91
C ASN A 19 -1.97 -10.84 -4.32
N ASP A 20 -2.28 -9.56 -4.44
CA ASP A 20 -2.45 -8.90 -5.73
C ASP A 20 -1.11 -8.39 -6.25
N SER A 21 -0.59 -9.09 -7.27
CA SER A 21 0.69 -8.73 -7.88
C SER A 21 0.67 -7.36 -8.56
N SER A 22 -0.50 -6.88 -9.00
CA SER A 22 -0.65 -5.56 -9.62
C SER A 22 -0.58 -4.44 -8.58
N GLU A 23 -1.16 -4.64 -7.40
CA GLU A 23 -1.05 -3.69 -6.28
C GLU A 23 0.37 -3.61 -5.75
N VAL A 24 1.02 -4.76 -5.56
CA VAL A 24 2.42 -4.83 -5.13
C VAL A 24 3.33 -4.13 -6.14
N ALA A 25 3.14 -4.37 -7.44
CA ALA A 25 3.92 -3.71 -8.49
C ALA A 25 3.66 -2.19 -8.53
N TYR A 26 2.41 -1.77 -8.34
CA TYR A 26 2.06 -0.35 -8.26
C TYR A 26 2.70 0.33 -7.05
N ALA A 27 2.64 -0.30 -5.87
CA ALA A 27 3.29 0.19 -4.66
C ALA A 27 4.83 0.24 -4.82
N ALA A 28 5.42 -0.80 -5.39
CA ALA A 28 6.86 -0.87 -5.69
C ALA A 28 7.30 0.32 -6.56
N LYS A 29 6.56 0.61 -7.64
CA LYS A 29 6.82 1.76 -8.51
C LYS A 29 6.66 3.10 -7.79
N GLN A 30 5.68 3.21 -6.89
CA GLN A 30 5.40 4.42 -6.12
C GLN A 30 6.47 4.72 -5.05
N PHE A 31 7.04 3.67 -4.46
CA PHE A 31 8.11 3.80 -3.47
C PHE A 31 9.52 3.72 -4.08
N GLY A 32 9.63 3.39 -5.37
CA GLY A 32 10.91 3.22 -6.05
C GLY A 32 11.69 1.99 -5.61
N VAL A 33 10.99 0.96 -5.14
CA VAL A 33 11.56 -0.31 -4.65
C VAL A 33 11.11 -1.48 -5.53
N THR A 34 11.57 -2.68 -5.23
CA THR A 34 11.14 -3.91 -5.87
C THR A 34 9.88 -4.50 -5.24
N SER A 35 9.13 -5.29 -6.01
CA SER A 35 7.96 -6.03 -5.50
C SER A 35 8.30 -6.96 -4.33
N ALA A 36 9.54 -7.48 -4.28
CA ALA A 36 10.03 -8.30 -3.19
C ALA A 36 10.19 -7.48 -1.89
N GLU A 37 10.74 -6.27 -1.99
CA GLU A 37 10.86 -5.35 -0.84
C GLU A 37 9.50 -4.92 -0.30
N ILE A 38 8.51 -4.72 -1.17
CA ILE A 38 7.13 -4.47 -0.74
C ILE A 38 6.57 -5.64 0.05
N LYS A 39 6.71 -6.87 -0.46
CA LYS A 39 6.21 -8.07 0.24
C LYS A 39 6.90 -8.25 1.60
N ALA A 40 8.23 -8.12 1.63
CA ALA A 40 8.98 -8.18 2.89
C ALA A 40 8.57 -7.09 3.88
N ALA A 41 8.34 -5.86 3.41
CA ALA A 41 7.84 -4.78 4.24
C ALA A 41 6.43 -5.08 4.76
N ILE A 42 5.53 -5.61 3.92
CA ILE A 42 4.18 -6.01 4.33
C ILE A 42 4.23 -7.12 5.40
N GLU A 43 5.13 -8.09 5.27
CA GLU A 43 5.34 -9.13 6.28
C GLU A 43 5.88 -8.54 7.60
N ALA A 44 6.72 -7.50 7.54
CA ALA A 44 7.33 -6.88 8.71
C ALA A 44 6.40 -5.92 9.47
N VAL A 45 5.61 -5.10 8.76
CA VAL A 45 4.82 -4.00 9.35
C VAL A 45 3.33 -4.06 9.03
N GLY A 46 2.88 -5.09 8.31
CA GLY A 46 1.51 -5.26 7.85
C GLY A 46 1.24 -4.60 6.51
N ASN A 47 0.06 -4.87 5.95
CA ASN A 47 -0.34 -4.42 4.63
C ASN A 47 -0.70 -2.93 4.54
N SER A 48 -0.43 -2.13 5.57
CA SER A 48 -0.69 -0.70 5.54
C SER A 48 0.36 0.03 4.71
N ARG A 49 -0.08 0.74 3.68
CA ARG A 49 0.78 1.54 2.79
C ARG A 49 1.61 2.58 3.55
N ALA A 50 1.04 3.17 4.60
CA ALA A 50 1.75 4.13 5.46
C ALA A 50 2.86 3.46 6.27
N ALA A 51 2.60 2.28 6.83
CA ALA A 51 3.58 1.51 7.57
C ALA A 51 4.72 1.05 6.63
N VAL A 52 4.38 0.49 5.46
CA VAL A 52 5.33 0.07 4.43
C VAL A 52 6.20 1.25 3.97
N LYS A 53 5.59 2.41 3.67
CA LYS A 53 6.33 3.63 3.32
C LYS A 53 7.30 4.05 4.42
N LYS A 54 6.87 4.01 5.68
CA LYS A 54 7.70 4.38 6.82
C LYS A 54 8.87 3.40 7.01
N HIS A 55 8.64 2.10 6.79
CA HIS A 55 9.67 1.07 6.84
C HIS A 55 10.71 1.24 5.72
N LEU A 56 10.27 1.52 4.49
CA LEU A 56 11.13 1.67 3.32
C LEU A 56 11.82 3.04 3.23
N GLY A 57 11.19 4.11 3.72
CA GLY A 57 11.70 5.48 3.67
C GLY A 57 12.43 5.95 4.92
N GLY A 58 12.61 5.10 5.93
CA GLY A 58 13.27 5.42 7.20
C GLY A 58 14.76 5.06 7.23
N LYS A 59 15.51 5.45 6.20
CA LYS A 59 16.98 5.30 6.17
C LYS A 59 17.68 6.58 6.59
#